data_AF-A0ABD8A8Z3-F1
#
_entry.id   AF-A0ABD8A8Z3-F1
#
_cell.length_a   1.000
_cell.length_b   1.000
_cell.length_c   1.000
_cell.angle_alpha   90.00
_cell.angle_beta   90.00
_cell.angle_gamma   90.00
#
_symmetry.space_group_name_H-M   'P 1'
#
loop_
_entity.id
_entity.type
_entity.pdbx_description
1 polymer ?
#
loop_
_entity_poly.entity_id
_entity_poly.type
_entity_poly.pdbx_seq_one_letter_code
_entity_poly.pdbx_strand_id
1 'polypeptide(L)'
;MKIDLDGKAVEMPSGSRLGDLLPGRDVRCSVAVIRPMIAEEGSAEVQEVRFVTTAGDMVVEVADPAVVSRIFVSGLAEQLRLHWQDRHAAAFGPFASDVRPAREPGRYERGDVILGCGGYDPARSYLIFSRMSHTADYGAPANGGVIGRVVTGRGLLDRIGEGDRVTGVERVLRRADRSHAIVTRDAAFPLEDGMQVVSYVEAEVQGFGKDGIDTRTARSVEHFLLSVKKGNFPVDRSSSTHIADTHLVPTKVPEEFSGPRLEGTVTIRTAGKSSGAIYIYTQGVSASPVHTVVGRVVHGIELARFAGKGDLLALRADPEQFDLVGLSLEEAGEAAARRGIALTADSTEGDRVVVGQTPETTLEVLAGGAVRVATKPADHVISITLDGAAAPRSVTIFREVTGLKHHAVGKMPLVFIFEDVFLFKPKIGKGVAIIPENTPTGEVPALTLAMTNDSRRGVGMVGIRMTPNAEFGPTAEPLTGTNVIGKVLDAGNLAGMREGATVYVREVE
;
A
#
# COMPACT_ATOMS: atom_id res chain seq x y z
N MET A 1 -29.20 14.26 -3.82
CA MET A 1 -28.86 12.98 -3.16
C MET A 1 -27.56 13.15 -2.38
N LYS A 2 -27.43 12.46 -1.25
CA LYS A 2 -26.26 12.47 -0.38
C LYS A 2 -25.51 11.16 -0.57
N ILE A 3 -24.21 11.27 -0.84
CA ILE A 3 -23.28 10.15 -0.99
C ILE A 3 -22.21 10.28 0.08
N ASP A 4 -21.80 9.18 0.68
CA ASP A 4 -20.58 9.13 1.49
C ASP A 4 -19.40 8.76 0.59
N LEU A 5 -18.56 9.73 0.23
CA LEU A 5 -17.34 9.50 -0.52
C LEU A 5 -16.15 9.51 0.43
N ASP A 6 -15.51 8.34 0.59
CA ASP A 6 -14.30 8.19 1.40
C ASP A 6 -14.45 8.76 2.83
N GLY A 7 -15.61 8.55 3.46
CA GLY A 7 -15.92 9.01 4.82
C GLY A 7 -16.44 10.45 4.89
N LYS A 8 -16.66 11.11 3.74
CA LYS A 8 -17.15 12.50 3.65
C LYS A 8 -18.48 12.56 2.91
N ALA A 9 -19.46 13.23 3.52
CA ALA A 9 -20.74 13.48 2.86
C ALA A 9 -20.58 14.47 1.70
N VAL A 10 -21.07 14.08 0.52
CA VAL A 10 -21.09 14.88 -0.71
C VAL A 10 -22.53 14.97 -1.23
N GLU A 11 -22.99 16.19 -1.54
CA GLU A 11 -24.27 16.39 -2.20
C GLU A 11 -24.12 16.38 -3.72
N MET A 12 -24.95 15.58 -4.38
CA MET A 12 -24.98 15.45 -5.82
C MET A 12 -26.40 15.60 -6.38
N PRO A 13 -26.55 16.04 -7.64
CA PRO A 13 -27.83 15.98 -8.36
C PRO A 13 -28.34 14.53 -8.45
N SER A 14 -29.65 14.35 -8.38
CA SER A 14 -30.25 13.02 -8.59
C SER A 14 -29.96 12.49 -9.99
N GLY A 15 -29.62 11.21 -10.10
CA GLY A 15 -29.23 10.58 -11.37
C GLY A 15 -27.75 10.75 -11.74
N SER A 16 -26.94 11.31 -10.85
CA SER A 16 -25.48 11.35 -11.00
C SER A 16 -24.88 9.95 -11.10
N ARG A 17 -23.77 9.85 -11.82
CA ARG A 17 -23.02 8.61 -12.03
C ARG A 17 -21.70 8.65 -11.30
N LEU A 18 -21.07 7.49 -11.18
CA LEU A 18 -19.76 7.37 -10.51
C LEU A 18 -18.68 8.25 -11.16
N GLY A 19 -18.73 8.44 -12.49
CA GLY A 19 -17.84 9.35 -13.21
C GLY A 19 -18.02 10.82 -12.83
N ASP A 20 -19.24 11.24 -12.48
CA ASP A 20 -19.53 12.61 -12.05
C ASP A 20 -18.99 12.87 -10.64
N LEU A 21 -19.01 11.85 -9.76
CA LEU A 21 -18.45 11.93 -8.41
C LEU A 21 -16.91 11.94 -8.42
N LEU A 22 -16.30 11.23 -9.37
CA LEU A 22 -14.85 11.00 -9.45
C LEU A 22 -14.30 11.36 -10.84
N PRO A 23 -14.32 12.63 -11.27
CA PRO A 23 -13.98 13.03 -12.64
C PRO A 23 -12.50 12.86 -12.99
N GLY A 24 -11.59 12.91 -12.01
CA GLY A 24 -10.15 12.79 -12.20
C GLY A 24 -9.56 11.41 -11.88
N ARG A 25 -10.40 10.39 -11.65
CA ARG A 25 -9.89 9.07 -11.25
C ARG A 25 -9.17 8.36 -12.40
N ASP A 26 -8.20 7.52 -12.06
CA ASP A 26 -7.72 6.50 -12.98
C ASP A 26 -8.86 5.49 -13.24
N VAL A 27 -9.40 5.49 -14.46
CA VAL A 27 -10.51 4.62 -14.86
C VAL A 27 -10.18 3.12 -14.80
N ARG A 28 -8.89 2.77 -14.73
CA ARG A 28 -8.44 1.39 -14.53
C ARG A 28 -8.61 0.95 -13.07
N CYS A 29 -8.64 1.90 -12.13
CA CYS A 29 -8.80 1.59 -10.72
C CYS A 29 -10.25 1.28 -10.38
N SER A 30 -10.43 0.17 -9.65
CA SER A 30 -11.70 -0.27 -9.12
C SER A 30 -12.07 0.55 -7.89
N VAL A 31 -13.36 0.85 -7.75
CA VAL A 31 -13.94 1.48 -6.55
C VAL A 31 -14.96 0.54 -5.93
N ALA A 32 -15.17 0.65 -4.62
CA ALA A 32 -16.24 -0.07 -3.94
C ALA A 32 -17.43 0.86 -3.79
N VAL A 33 -18.58 0.43 -4.30
CA VAL A 33 -19.88 1.07 -4.08
C VAL A 33 -20.67 0.19 -3.13
N ILE A 34 -20.99 0.73 -1.96
CA ILE A 34 -21.68 0.04 -0.88
C ILE A 34 -23.05 0.69 -0.76
N ARG A 35 -24.09 -0.12 -0.97
CA ARG A 35 -25.47 0.34 -0.81
C ARG A 35 -25.81 0.48 0.67
N PRO A 36 -26.66 1.44 1.03
CA PRO A 36 -27.19 1.51 2.38
C PRO A 36 -27.93 0.20 2.67
N MET A 37 -27.57 -0.46 3.77
CA MET A 37 -28.31 -1.61 4.25
C MET A 37 -29.65 -1.09 4.78
N ILE A 38 -30.70 -1.17 3.95
CA ILE A 38 -32.06 -1.06 4.46
C ILE A 38 -32.23 -2.31 5.31
N ALA A 39 -32.44 -2.12 6.62
CA ALA A 39 -32.80 -3.23 7.49
C ALA A 39 -34.07 -3.85 6.91
N GLU A 40 -33.95 -4.98 6.22
CA GLU A 40 -35.10 -5.82 6.00
C GLU A 40 -35.56 -6.26 7.39
N GLU A 41 -36.81 -5.95 7.73
CA GLU A 41 -37.46 -6.44 8.94
C GLU A 41 -37.36 -7.98 8.94
N GLY A 42 -36.34 -8.53 9.59
CA GLY A 42 -36.09 -9.97 9.67
C GLY A 42 -34.64 -10.46 9.54
N SER A 43 -33.67 -9.64 9.14
CA SER A 43 -32.26 -10.09 9.11
C SER A 43 -31.64 -10.05 10.52
N ALA A 44 -31.63 -11.17 11.21
CA ALA A 44 -30.97 -11.37 12.51
C ALA A 44 -29.43 -11.45 12.39
N GLU A 45 -28.82 -10.65 11.53
CA GLU A 45 -27.36 -10.60 11.39
C GLU A 45 -26.78 -9.58 12.37
N VAL A 46 -26.03 -10.10 13.33
CA VAL A 46 -25.31 -9.29 14.31
C VAL A 46 -24.27 -8.41 13.60
N GLN A 47 -24.32 -7.11 13.87
CA GLN A 47 -23.49 -6.10 13.19
C GLN A 47 -22.27 -5.76 14.05
N GLU A 48 -21.10 -5.60 13.43
CA GLU A 48 -19.90 -5.12 14.10
C GLU A 48 -19.67 -3.63 13.82
N VAL A 49 -19.39 -2.86 14.86
CA VAL A 49 -19.10 -1.42 14.79
C VAL A 49 -17.76 -1.15 15.45
N ARG A 50 -16.83 -0.56 14.71
CA ARG A 50 -15.53 -0.15 15.21
C ARG A 50 -15.58 1.29 15.72
N PHE A 51 -15.10 1.48 16.94
CA PHE A 51 -14.87 2.78 17.56
C PHE A 51 -13.37 3.05 17.55
N VAL A 52 -12.96 4.05 16.78
CA VAL A 52 -11.60 4.59 16.80
C VAL A 52 -11.56 5.64 17.90
N THR A 53 -10.67 5.47 18.87
CA THR A 53 -10.52 6.41 19.99
C THR A 53 -9.08 6.88 20.13
N THR A 54 -8.87 7.96 20.86
CA THR A 54 -7.52 8.46 21.21
C THR A 54 -6.69 7.45 22.02
N ALA A 55 -7.33 6.49 22.71
CA ALA A 55 -6.66 5.43 23.45
C ALA A 55 -6.39 4.15 22.62
N GLY A 56 -7.01 4.03 21.44
CA GLY A 56 -6.96 2.87 20.55
C GLY A 56 -8.34 2.40 20.06
N ASP A 57 -8.36 1.33 19.25
CA ASP A 57 -9.57 0.87 18.56
C ASP A 57 -10.32 -0.22 19.34
N MET A 58 -11.64 -0.11 19.42
CA MET A 58 -12.51 -1.16 19.94
C MET A 58 -13.53 -1.61 18.90
N VAL A 59 -13.91 -2.88 18.89
CA VAL A 59 -15.02 -3.38 18.06
C VAL A 59 -16.14 -3.84 18.98
N VAL A 60 -17.33 -3.34 18.69
CA VAL A 60 -18.58 -3.64 19.40
C VAL A 60 -19.46 -4.48 18.49
N GLU A 61 -19.87 -5.63 18.99
CA GLU A 61 -20.88 -6.47 18.38
C GLU A 61 -22.26 -5.96 18.85
N VAL A 62 -23.09 -5.50 17.92
CA VAL A 62 -24.39 -4.86 18.16
C VAL A 62 -25.49 -5.85 17.82
N ALA A 63 -26.30 -6.17 18.82
CA ALA A 63 -27.31 -7.23 18.71
C ALA A 63 -28.51 -6.85 17.83
N ASP A 64 -28.84 -5.55 17.76
CA ASP A 64 -29.94 -5.04 16.96
C ASP A 64 -29.42 -4.13 15.81
N PRO A 65 -29.50 -4.58 14.54
CA PRO A 65 -29.10 -3.78 13.38
C PRO A 65 -29.84 -2.44 13.26
N ALA A 66 -31.09 -2.35 13.75
CA ALA A 66 -31.86 -1.11 13.73
C ALA A 66 -31.26 -0.04 14.67
N VAL A 67 -30.58 -0.47 15.74
CA VAL A 67 -29.83 0.45 16.61
C VAL A 67 -28.64 1.04 15.85
N VAL A 68 -27.98 0.27 15.00
CA VAL A 68 -26.85 0.74 14.20
C VAL A 68 -27.27 1.80 13.18
N SER A 69 -28.43 1.63 12.55
CA SER A 69 -28.98 2.63 11.59
C SER A 69 -29.49 3.90 12.24
N ARG A 70 -29.99 3.83 13.49
CA ARG A 70 -30.51 5.00 14.20
C ARG A 70 -29.43 5.81 14.93
N ILE A 71 -28.48 5.13 15.57
CA ILE A 71 -27.52 5.77 16.46
C ILE A 71 -26.23 6.11 15.71
N PHE A 72 -25.67 5.15 14.96
CA PHE A 72 -24.37 5.32 14.31
C PHE A 72 -24.52 5.98 12.93
N VAL A 73 -25.05 7.20 12.95
CA VAL A 73 -25.15 8.10 11.80
C VAL A 73 -23.86 8.92 11.61
N SER A 74 -23.64 9.39 10.39
CA SER A 74 -22.51 10.27 10.07
C SER A 74 -22.51 11.51 10.99
N GLY A 75 -21.34 11.83 11.58
CA GLY A 75 -21.17 12.93 12.52
C GLY A 75 -21.31 12.59 14.01
N LEU A 76 -21.76 11.38 14.39
CA LEU A 76 -21.86 11.00 15.81
C LEU A 76 -20.50 11.06 16.52
N ALA A 77 -19.43 10.61 15.86
CA ALA A 77 -18.09 10.58 16.44
C ALA A 77 -17.64 11.95 16.99
N GLU A 78 -18.04 13.05 16.34
CA GLU A 78 -17.68 14.42 16.74
C GLU A 78 -18.26 14.81 18.11
N GLN A 79 -19.37 14.19 18.52
CA GLN A 79 -20.08 14.44 19.77
C GLN A 79 -19.61 13.51 20.91
N LEU A 80 -18.92 12.42 20.58
CA LEU A 80 -18.54 11.38 21.52
C LEU A 80 -17.21 11.70 22.22
N ARG A 81 -17.26 12.64 23.16
CA ARG A 81 -16.18 12.93 24.11
C ARG A 81 -16.45 12.23 25.43
N LEU A 82 -15.40 11.78 26.12
CA LEU A 82 -15.58 11.25 27.47
C LEU A 82 -16.13 12.35 28.36
N HIS A 83 -17.35 12.17 28.85
CA HIS A 83 -18.04 13.15 29.68
C HIS A 83 -17.83 12.86 31.16
N TRP A 84 -18.01 11.60 31.54
CA TRP A 84 -17.79 11.14 32.89
C TRP A 84 -17.28 9.70 32.88
N GLN A 85 -16.57 9.34 33.93
CA GLN A 85 -16.12 7.98 34.16
C GLN A 85 -16.05 7.69 35.65
N ASP A 86 -16.16 6.42 35.99
CA ASP A 86 -15.83 5.89 37.30
C ASP A 86 -15.15 4.52 37.15
N ARG A 87 -15.04 3.76 38.25
CA ARG A 87 -14.49 2.41 38.20
C ARG A 87 -15.38 1.41 37.43
N HIS A 88 -16.67 1.70 37.29
CA HIS A 88 -17.66 0.80 36.70
C HIS A 88 -17.91 1.07 35.22
N ALA A 89 -17.80 2.32 34.77
CA ALA A 89 -18.14 2.71 33.41
C ALA A 89 -17.41 3.97 32.92
N ALA A 90 -17.41 4.15 31.60
CA ALA A 90 -16.95 5.35 30.91
C ALA A 90 -18.04 5.78 29.91
N ALA A 91 -18.48 7.04 29.96
CA ALA A 91 -19.60 7.54 29.17
C ALA A 91 -19.16 8.60 28.16
N PHE A 92 -19.49 8.35 26.89
CA PHE A 92 -19.21 9.25 25.77
C PHE A 92 -20.47 9.96 25.29
N GLY A 93 -20.40 11.29 25.17
CA GLY A 93 -21.52 12.15 24.78
C GLY A 93 -21.38 13.58 25.34
N PRO A 94 -22.48 14.34 25.48
CA PRO A 94 -23.86 13.95 25.19
C PRO A 94 -24.20 14.07 23.69
N PHE A 95 -25.20 13.31 23.26
CA PHE A 95 -25.87 13.47 21.96
C PHE A 95 -27.38 13.27 22.11
N ALA A 96 -28.16 13.69 21.10
CA ALA A 96 -29.60 13.48 21.11
C ALA A 96 -29.97 12.08 20.60
N SER A 97 -30.91 11.41 21.27
CA SER A 97 -31.46 10.12 20.81
C SER A 97 -32.96 9.99 21.11
N ASP A 98 -33.57 8.89 20.66
CA ASP A 98 -34.96 8.52 20.89
C ASP A 98 -35.17 7.62 22.13
N VAL A 99 -34.16 7.51 23.00
CA VAL A 99 -34.19 6.63 24.17
C VAL A 99 -35.33 7.02 25.12
N ARG A 100 -36.02 6.02 25.68
CA ARG A 100 -37.10 6.23 26.65
C ARG A 100 -36.70 5.67 28.01
N PRO A 101 -36.26 6.50 28.97
CA PRO A 101 -35.77 6.03 30.26
C PRO A 101 -36.89 5.38 31.09
N ALA A 102 -36.64 4.20 31.64
CA ALA A 102 -37.56 3.50 32.54
C ALA A 102 -37.44 3.96 34.01
N ARG A 103 -36.35 4.64 34.36
CA ARG A 103 -36.01 5.07 35.74
C ARG A 103 -35.85 3.90 36.71
N GLU A 104 -35.21 2.84 36.23
CA GLU A 104 -34.94 1.63 37.00
C GLU A 104 -33.46 1.21 36.81
N PRO A 105 -32.80 0.65 37.84
CA PRO A 105 -31.43 0.17 37.70
C PRO A 105 -31.32 -1.02 36.73
N GLY A 106 -30.37 -0.94 35.81
CA GLY A 106 -29.95 -2.06 34.97
C GLY A 106 -28.80 -2.86 35.59
N ARG A 107 -28.65 -4.12 35.17
CA ARG A 107 -27.49 -4.96 35.51
C ARG A 107 -26.60 -5.08 34.28
N TYR A 108 -25.32 -4.75 34.46
CA TYR A 108 -24.35 -4.64 33.38
C TYR A 108 -23.16 -5.54 33.64
N GLU A 109 -22.63 -6.13 32.58
CA GLU A 109 -21.43 -6.94 32.60
C GLU A 109 -20.27 -6.17 31.97
N ARG A 110 -19.03 -6.58 32.28
CA ARG A 110 -17.84 -5.98 31.66
C ARG A 110 -17.91 -6.08 30.14
N GLY A 111 -17.70 -4.96 29.45
CA GLY A 111 -17.70 -4.85 28.00
C GLY A 111 -19.08 -4.59 27.40
N ASP A 112 -20.15 -4.53 28.19
CA ASP A 112 -21.44 -4.09 27.68
C ASP A 112 -21.36 -2.61 27.25
N VAL A 113 -22.02 -2.30 26.14
CA VAL A 113 -22.21 -0.95 25.61
C VAL A 113 -23.67 -0.59 25.77
N ILE A 114 -23.94 0.50 26.47
CA ILE A 114 -25.27 0.86 26.95
C ILE A 114 -25.64 2.21 26.35
N LEU A 115 -26.87 2.30 25.84
CA LEU A 115 -27.50 3.58 25.50
C LEU A 115 -28.36 4.02 26.69
N GLY A 116 -27.94 5.10 27.33
CA GLY A 116 -28.65 5.74 28.44
C GLY A 116 -28.71 7.25 28.28
N CYS A 117 -29.37 7.93 29.21
CA CYS A 117 -29.42 9.39 29.21
C CYS A 117 -29.24 10.01 30.60
N GLY A 118 -28.52 11.13 30.64
CA GLY A 118 -28.28 11.87 31.87
C GLY A 118 -29.51 12.67 32.28
N GLY A 119 -29.90 12.58 33.55
CA GLY A 119 -31.07 13.31 34.06
C GLY A 119 -32.40 12.88 33.45
N TYR A 120 -32.45 11.70 32.81
CA TYR A 120 -33.61 11.19 32.09
C TYR A 120 -34.07 12.08 30.91
N ASP A 121 -33.14 12.86 30.35
CA ASP A 121 -33.36 13.72 29.18
C ASP A 121 -32.76 13.08 27.92
N PRO A 122 -33.57 12.57 26.97
CA PRO A 122 -33.07 11.96 25.72
C PRO A 122 -32.24 12.89 24.82
N ALA A 123 -32.30 14.22 25.04
CA ALA A 123 -31.38 15.16 24.37
C ALA A 123 -29.94 15.10 24.92
N ARG A 124 -29.75 14.43 26.07
CA ARG A 124 -28.47 14.23 26.77
C ARG A 124 -28.15 12.75 26.92
N SER A 125 -28.15 12.04 25.81
CA SER A 125 -27.84 10.62 25.75
C SER A 125 -26.35 10.33 25.67
N TYR A 126 -25.96 9.14 26.11
CA TYR A 126 -24.58 8.69 26.20
C TYR A 126 -24.45 7.26 25.69
N LEU A 127 -23.28 6.97 25.11
CA LEU A 127 -22.78 5.61 24.95
C LEU A 127 -21.90 5.29 26.16
N ILE A 128 -22.37 4.38 26.99
CA ILE A 128 -21.76 4.05 28.28
C ILE A 128 -21.12 2.67 28.15
N PHE A 129 -19.79 2.62 28.29
CA PHE A 129 -19.01 1.40 28.22
C PHE A 129 -18.74 0.86 29.62
N SER A 130 -19.26 -0.32 29.91
CA SER A 130 -19.12 -0.99 31.21
C SER A 130 -17.72 -1.61 31.36
N ARG A 131 -17.00 -1.23 32.42
CA ARG A 131 -15.64 -1.69 32.77
C ARG A 131 -15.63 -2.95 33.62
N MET A 132 -16.66 -3.12 34.45
CA MET A 132 -16.80 -4.24 35.38
C MET A 132 -18.27 -4.53 35.61
N SER A 133 -18.60 -5.71 36.11
CA SER A 133 -19.99 -6.07 36.39
C SER A 133 -20.54 -5.23 37.54
N HIS A 134 -21.72 -4.62 37.36
CA HIS A 134 -22.34 -3.74 38.34
C HIS A 134 -23.84 -3.55 38.09
N THR A 135 -24.51 -2.87 39.02
CA THR A 135 -25.90 -2.43 38.90
C THR A 135 -25.96 -0.92 39.05
N ALA A 136 -26.58 -0.23 38.10
CA ALA A 136 -26.70 1.23 38.10
C ALA A 136 -27.92 1.66 37.29
N ASP A 137 -28.47 2.83 37.61
CA ASP A 137 -29.45 3.50 36.75
C ASP A 137 -28.72 4.51 35.86
N TYR A 138 -28.68 4.21 34.56
CA TYR A 138 -28.09 5.06 33.53
C TYR A 138 -29.13 5.81 32.69
N GLY A 139 -30.37 5.92 33.16
CA GLY A 139 -31.47 6.48 32.36
C GLY A 139 -31.74 5.64 31.11
N ALA A 140 -31.52 4.34 31.20
CA ALA A 140 -31.73 3.39 30.11
C ALA A 140 -33.21 2.98 30.01
N PRO A 141 -33.66 2.41 28.87
CA PRO A 141 -34.97 1.78 28.75
C PRO A 141 -35.13 0.56 29.66
N ALA A 142 -36.35 0.04 29.77
CA ALA A 142 -36.70 -1.05 30.70
C ALA A 142 -35.89 -2.35 30.49
N ASN A 143 -35.33 -2.56 29.29
CA ASN A 143 -34.43 -3.67 29.00
C ASN A 143 -32.97 -3.43 29.44
N GLY A 144 -32.70 -2.36 30.18
CA GLY A 144 -31.36 -1.95 30.62
C GLY A 144 -30.55 -1.19 29.57
N GLY A 145 -31.05 -1.07 28.33
CA GLY A 145 -30.40 -0.28 27.26
C GLY A 145 -29.09 -0.82 26.74
N VAL A 146 -28.75 -2.09 27.00
CA VAL A 146 -27.55 -2.71 26.41
C VAL A 146 -27.78 -2.87 24.91
N ILE A 147 -26.98 -2.17 24.12
CA ILE A 147 -27.06 -2.18 22.65
C ILE A 147 -26.05 -3.14 22.01
N GLY A 148 -24.97 -3.46 22.72
CA GLY A 148 -23.93 -4.34 22.19
C GLY A 148 -22.85 -4.67 23.21
N ARG A 149 -21.81 -5.35 22.74
CA ARG A 149 -20.69 -5.80 23.58
C ARG A 149 -19.34 -5.62 22.88
N VAL A 150 -18.35 -5.14 23.62
CA VAL A 150 -16.97 -5.02 23.14
C VAL A 150 -16.36 -6.43 22.98
N VAL A 151 -16.12 -6.81 21.73
CA VAL A 151 -15.53 -8.10 21.35
C VAL A 151 -14.04 -8.02 21.05
N THR A 152 -13.58 -6.86 20.52
CA THR A 152 -12.16 -6.56 20.31
C THR A 152 -11.79 -5.29 21.05
N GLY A 153 -10.57 -5.24 21.61
CA GLY A 153 -10.11 -4.08 22.35
C GLY A 153 -10.62 -3.99 23.79
N ARG A 154 -11.14 -5.08 24.38
CA ARG A 154 -11.73 -5.08 25.74
C ARG A 154 -10.77 -4.61 26.86
N GLY A 155 -9.46 -4.71 26.65
CA GLY A 155 -8.44 -4.16 27.56
C GLY A 155 -8.27 -2.64 27.48
N LEU A 156 -8.77 -1.98 26.42
CA LEU A 156 -8.79 -0.52 26.30
C LEU A 156 -9.75 0.14 27.28
N LEU A 157 -10.80 -0.58 27.70
CA LEU A 157 -11.78 -0.08 28.67
C LEU A 157 -11.12 0.44 29.95
N ASP A 158 -10.04 -0.21 30.37
CA ASP A 158 -9.29 0.13 31.59
C ASP A 158 -8.32 1.31 31.37
N ARG A 159 -8.00 1.64 30.10
CA ARG A 159 -7.06 2.70 29.73
C ARG A 159 -7.74 4.03 29.39
N ILE A 160 -9.02 4.01 29.06
CA ILE A 160 -9.78 5.23 28.74
C ILE A 160 -9.69 6.21 29.93
N GLY A 161 -9.32 7.45 29.66
CA GLY A 161 -9.04 8.46 30.68
C GLY A 161 -9.57 9.84 30.33
N GLU A 162 -9.37 10.79 31.25
CA GLU A 162 -9.76 12.18 31.02
C GLU A 162 -9.14 12.71 29.71
N GLY A 163 -9.97 13.38 28.90
CA GLY A 163 -9.56 13.91 27.60
C GLY A 163 -9.75 12.96 26.42
N ASP A 164 -10.05 11.68 26.65
CA ASP A 164 -10.30 10.75 25.55
C ASP A 164 -11.59 11.08 24.78
N ARG A 165 -11.56 10.77 23.49
CA ARG A 165 -12.69 10.94 22.58
C ARG A 165 -12.70 9.84 21.53
N VAL A 166 -13.89 9.58 21.01
CA VAL A 166 -14.07 8.82 19.79
C VAL A 166 -13.74 9.75 18.62
N THR A 167 -12.87 9.30 17.73
CA THR A 167 -12.47 10.03 16.52
C THR A 167 -13.09 9.43 15.26
N GLY A 168 -13.64 8.21 15.34
CA GLY A 168 -14.35 7.56 14.25
C GLY A 168 -15.29 6.47 14.74
N VAL A 169 -16.43 6.30 14.07
CA VAL A 169 -17.37 5.20 14.26
C VAL A 169 -17.65 4.59 12.90
N GLU A 170 -17.18 3.38 12.68
CA GLU A 170 -17.17 2.70 11.37
C GLU A 170 -17.94 1.39 11.45
N ARG A 171 -18.77 1.07 10.47
CA ARG A 171 -19.39 -0.26 10.38
C ARG A 171 -18.39 -1.25 9.79
N VAL A 172 -18.23 -2.40 10.43
CA VAL A 172 -17.37 -3.48 9.93
C VAL A 172 -18.22 -4.40 9.07
N LEU A 173 -18.19 -4.20 7.76
CA LEU A 173 -18.86 -5.09 6.80
C LEU A 173 -18.08 -6.39 6.65
N ARG A 174 -18.70 -7.56 6.76
CA ARG A 174 -17.98 -8.82 6.54
C ARG A 174 -17.93 -9.15 5.05
N ARG A 175 -16.93 -9.94 4.64
CA ARG A 175 -16.81 -10.39 3.24
C ARG A 175 -17.97 -11.30 2.81
N ALA A 176 -18.70 -11.92 3.74
CA ALA A 176 -19.88 -12.71 3.42
C ALA A 176 -21.06 -11.85 2.92
N ASP A 177 -21.09 -10.56 3.29
CA ASP A 177 -22.23 -9.65 3.11
C ASP A 177 -22.20 -8.96 1.74
N ARG A 178 -21.72 -9.65 0.69
CA ARG A 178 -21.52 -9.08 -0.66
C ARG A 178 -22.80 -8.63 -1.36
N SER A 179 -23.98 -8.93 -0.83
CA SER A 179 -25.26 -8.48 -1.40
C SER A 179 -25.33 -6.96 -1.52
N HIS A 180 -24.64 -6.22 -0.64
CA HIS A 180 -24.70 -4.76 -0.60
C HIS A 180 -23.48 -4.06 -1.18
N ALA A 181 -22.42 -4.77 -1.58
CA ALA A 181 -21.19 -4.16 -2.07
C ALA A 181 -20.82 -4.61 -3.49
N ILE A 182 -20.56 -3.64 -4.36
CA ILE A 182 -20.10 -3.86 -5.74
C ILE A 182 -18.72 -3.22 -5.90
N VAL A 183 -17.77 -3.98 -6.41
CA VAL A 183 -16.49 -3.43 -6.89
C VAL A 183 -16.62 -3.22 -8.40
N THR A 184 -16.44 -1.99 -8.86
CA THR A 184 -16.64 -1.61 -10.26
C THR A 184 -15.61 -0.61 -10.74
N ARG A 185 -15.36 -0.60 -12.05
CA ARG A 185 -14.60 0.43 -12.77
C ARG A 185 -15.50 1.31 -13.64
N ASP A 186 -16.78 0.95 -13.75
CA ASP A 186 -17.72 1.57 -14.67
C ASP A 186 -18.05 3.01 -14.24
N ALA A 187 -17.56 3.99 -14.99
CA ALA A 187 -17.88 5.40 -14.76
C ALA A 187 -19.36 5.72 -14.97
N ALA A 188 -20.08 4.89 -15.74
CA ALA A 188 -21.51 5.03 -15.96
C ALA A 188 -22.37 4.44 -14.84
N PHE A 189 -21.76 3.82 -13.82
CA PHE A 189 -22.49 3.22 -12.70
C PHE A 189 -23.40 4.26 -12.04
N PRO A 190 -24.72 4.02 -11.95
CA PRO A 190 -25.67 4.96 -11.38
C PRO A 190 -25.49 5.03 -9.86
N LEU A 191 -25.43 6.24 -9.31
CA LEU A 191 -25.40 6.44 -7.87
C LEU A 191 -26.83 6.65 -7.35
N GLU A 192 -27.10 6.12 -6.16
CA GLU A 192 -28.35 6.29 -5.44
C GLU A 192 -28.11 6.97 -4.09
N ASP A 193 -29.13 7.62 -3.56
CA ASP A 193 -29.07 8.30 -2.26
C ASP A 193 -28.64 7.33 -1.14
N GLY A 194 -27.71 7.77 -0.29
CA GLY A 194 -27.20 6.98 0.83
C GLY A 194 -26.15 5.93 0.47
N MET A 195 -25.73 5.81 -0.79
CA MET A 195 -24.59 4.96 -1.14
C MET A 195 -23.28 5.51 -0.55
N GLN A 196 -22.41 4.60 -0.13
CA GLN A 196 -21.02 4.86 0.22
C GLN A 196 -20.12 4.45 -0.95
N VAL A 197 -19.16 5.30 -1.29
CA VAL A 197 -18.15 5.07 -2.32
C VAL A 197 -16.78 5.14 -1.66
N VAL A 198 -16.02 4.05 -1.75
CA VAL A 198 -14.62 3.98 -1.32
C VAL A 198 -13.76 3.92 -2.56
N SER A 199 -12.99 4.98 -2.79
CA SER A 199 -12.30 5.21 -4.06
C SER A 199 -10.81 4.87 -4.04
N TYR A 200 -10.20 4.77 -2.85
CA TYR A 200 -8.79 4.41 -2.68
C TYR A 200 -8.53 3.70 -1.35
N VAL A 201 -7.37 3.06 -1.26
CA VAL A 201 -6.78 2.54 -0.04
C VAL A 201 -5.66 3.48 0.40
N GLU A 202 -5.61 3.83 1.67
CA GLU A 202 -4.47 4.54 2.26
C GLU A 202 -3.80 3.66 3.30
N ALA A 203 -2.47 3.58 3.26
CA ALA A 203 -1.67 2.80 4.18
C ALA A 203 -0.56 3.64 4.80
N GLU A 204 -0.53 3.71 6.12
CA GLU A 204 0.61 4.23 6.86
C GLU A 204 1.70 3.15 6.91
N VAL A 205 2.95 3.51 6.63
CA VAL A 205 4.06 2.56 6.69
C VAL A 205 4.53 2.33 8.12
N GLN A 206 5.02 1.12 8.38
CA GLN A 206 5.61 0.76 9.66
C GLN A 206 6.85 1.60 9.94
N GLY A 207 6.91 2.22 11.13
CA GLY A 207 8.05 3.01 11.57
C GLY A 207 7.95 4.51 11.25
N PHE A 208 6.87 4.97 10.61
CA PHE A 208 6.60 6.40 10.41
C PHE A 208 5.46 6.86 11.32
N GLY A 209 5.63 7.99 12.02
CA GLY A 209 4.58 8.53 12.90
C GLY A 209 4.94 9.88 13.52
N LYS A 210 3.99 10.47 14.23
CA LYS A 210 4.13 11.79 14.86
C LYS A 210 5.19 11.83 15.97
N ASP A 211 5.45 10.70 16.60
CA ASP A 211 6.40 10.55 17.71
C ASP A 211 7.85 10.32 17.23
N GLY A 212 8.08 10.26 15.91
CA GLY A 212 9.38 10.07 15.30
C GLY A 212 9.38 9.01 14.19
N ILE A 213 10.57 8.77 13.63
CA ILE A 213 10.78 7.81 12.55
C ILE A 213 11.71 6.70 13.02
N ASP A 214 11.22 5.46 13.02
CA ASP A 214 11.96 4.24 13.33
C ASP A 214 12.38 3.54 12.03
N THR A 215 13.70 3.41 11.85
CA THR A 215 14.29 2.88 10.62
C THR A 215 14.56 1.38 10.66
N ARG A 216 14.18 0.67 11.74
CA ARG A 216 14.40 -0.79 11.85
C ARG A 216 13.73 -1.61 10.75
N THR A 217 12.66 -1.09 10.16
CA THR A 217 11.90 -1.72 9.07
C THR A 217 12.16 -1.08 7.70
N ALA A 218 13.19 -0.25 7.58
CA ALA A 218 13.36 0.61 6.41
C ALA A 218 13.51 -0.16 5.10
N ARG A 219 14.15 -1.33 5.09
CA ARG A 219 14.40 -2.08 3.83
C ARG A 219 13.15 -2.82 3.36
N SER A 220 12.38 -3.39 4.29
CA SER A 220 11.10 -4.03 3.97
C SER A 220 10.03 -3.01 3.59
N VAL A 221 10.01 -1.84 4.25
CA VAL A 221 9.13 -0.72 3.87
C VAL A 221 9.49 -0.18 2.48
N GLU A 222 10.77 -0.05 2.14
CA GLU A 222 11.20 0.42 0.82
C GLU A 222 10.66 -0.49 -0.30
N HIS A 223 10.61 -1.80 -0.08
CA HIS A 223 10.00 -2.74 -1.04
C HIS A 223 8.50 -2.51 -1.21
N PHE A 224 7.78 -2.22 -0.12
CA PHE A 224 6.35 -1.88 -0.19
C PHE A 224 6.13 -0.59 -0.97
N LEU A 225 6.89 0.47 -0.64
CA LEU A 225 6.82 1.77 -1.30
C LEU A 225 7.13 1.68 -2.79
N LEU A 226 8.14 0.89 -3.19
CA LEU A 226 8.44 0.61 -4.59
C LEU A 226 7.24 -0.02 -5.32
N SER A 227 6.58 -0.99 -4.70
CA SER A 227 5.45 -1.71 -5.29
C SER A 227 4.25 -0.80 -5.57
N VAL A 228 4.04 0.21 -4.73
CA VAL A 228 2.90 1.14 -4.83
C VAL A 228 3.30 2.51 -5.36
N LYS A 229 4.53 2.68 -5.86
CA LYS A 229 5.09 3.95 -6.37
C LYS A 229 4.20 4.63 -7.42
N LYS A 230 3.52 3.84 -8.25
CA LYS A 230 2.61 4.32 -9.31
C LYS A 230 1.19 4.65 -8.80
N GLY A 231 0.97 4.57 -7.49
CA GLY A 231 -0.31 4.86 -6.84
C GLY A 231 -1.35 3.74 -6.97
N ASN A 232 -0.92 2.50 -7.26
CA ASN A 232 -1.80 1.38 -7.55
C ASN A 232 -1.36 0.09 -6.84
N PHE A 233 -2.33 -0.78 -6.60
CA PHE A 233 -2.13 -2.12 -6.04
C PHE A 233 -2.87 -3.15 -6.90
N PRO A 234 -2.17 -3.93 -7.74
CA PRO A 234 -2.79 -4.98 -8.54
C PRO A 234 -3.14 -6.20 -7.67
N VAL A 235 -4.37 -6.67 -7.76
CA VAL A 235 -4.85 -7.82 -6.98
C VAL A 235 -4.65 -9.11 -7.77
N ASP A 236 -3.47 -9.72 -7.65
CA ASP A 236 -3.12 -10.99 -8.31
C ASP A 236 -3.82 -12.19 -7.65
N ARG A 237 -4.05 -12.09 -6.34
CA ARG A 237 -4.74 -13.11 -5.56
C ARG A 237 -5.70 -12.46 -4.57
N SER A 238 -6.90 -13.03 -4.47
CA SER A 238 -7.89 -12.67 -3.45
C SER A 238 -8.32 -13.96 -2.73
N SER A 239 -8.31 -13.93 -1.41
CA SER A 239 -8.68 -15.05 -0.52
C SER A 239 -9.51 -14.54 0.65
N SER A 240 -10.22 -15.41 1.37
CA SER A 240 -11.12 -15.00 2.46
C SER A 240 -10.51 -14.07 3.50
N THR A 241 -9.18 -14.13 3.72
CA THR A 241 -8.47 -13.36 4.76
C THR A 241 -7.57 -12.24 4.24
N HIS A 242 -7.29 -12.20 2.94
CA HIS A 242 -6.36 -11.22 2.37
C HIS A 242 -6.47 -11.10 0.84
N ILE A 243 -6.02 -9.95 0.34
CA ILE A 243 -5.60 -9.77 -1.05
C ILE A 243 -4.09 -9.70 -1.15
N ALA A 244 -3.52 -10.05 -2.30
CA ALA A 244 -2.08 -10.01 -2.51
C ALA A 244 -1.69 -9.50 -3.90
N ASP A 245 -0.60 -8.74 -3.90
CA ASP A 245 0.16 -8.28 -5.07
C ASP A 245 1.43 -9.13 -5.18
N THR A 246 1.67 -9.68 -6.37
CA THR A 246 2.81 -10.54 -6.68
C THR A 246 3.65 -10.02 -7.84
N HIS A 247 3.43 -8.79 -8.34
CA HIS A 247 4.11 -8.32 -9.54
C HIS A 247 5.64 -8.14 -9.37
N LEU A 248 6.11 -7.91 -8.13
CA LEU A 248 7.54 -7.88 -7.80
C LEU A 248 8.11 -9.25 -7.39
N VAL A 249 7.34 -10.33 -7.47
CA VAL A 249 7.82 -11.67 -7.12
C VAL A 249 8.70 -12.26 -8.24
N PRO A 250 9.83 -12.92 -7.90
CA PRO A 250 10.42 -13.00 -6.57
C PRO A 250 11.25 -11.77 -6.24
N THR A 251 11.22 -11.32 -4.99
CA THR A 251 12.19 -10.37 -4.43
C THR A 251 12.62 -10.84 -3.04
N LYS A 252 13.90 -10.68 -2.72
CA LYS A 252 14.42 -10.95 -1.38
C LYS A 252 14.14 -9.74 -0.50
N VAL A 253 13.35 -9.96 0.54
CA VAL A 253 12.99 -8.93 1.51
C VAL A 253 13.35 -9.43 2.90
N PRO A 254 14.06 -8.65 3.73
CA PRO A 254 14.43 -9.07 5.08
C PRO A 254 13.19 -9.17 5.98
N GLU A 255 13.25 -10.07 6.96
CA GLU A 255 12.29 -10.10 8.07
C GLU A 255 12.76 -9.12 9.14
N GLU A 256 12.17 -7.92 9.16
CA GLU A 256 12.59 -6.84 10.06
C GLU A 256 11.62 -6.63 11.23
N PHE A 257 10.34 -6.95 11.04
CA PHE A 257 9.34 -6.84 12.09
C PHE A 257 8.29 -7.94 12.03
N SER A 258 8.32 -8.79 13.07
CA SER A 258 7.29 -9.79 13.31
C SER A 258 6.14 -9.17 14.11
N GLY A 259 4.92 -9.26 13.58
CA GLY A 259 3.74 -8.69 14.21
C GLY A 259 2.47 -9.50 13.93
N PRO A 260 1.37 -9.19 14.65
CA PRO A 260 0.10 -9.82 14.38
C PRO A 260 -0.43 -9.41 13.00
N ARG A 261 -1.12 -10.32 12.32
CA ARG A 261 -1.71 -10.08 10.99
C ARG A 261 -3.20 -9.81 11.16
N LEU A 262 -3.50 -8.66 11.75
CA LEU A 262 -4.87 -8.19 11.98
C LEU A 262 -5.47 -7.61 10.69
N GLU A 263 -6.77 -7.35 10.68
CA GLU A 263 -7.38 -6.61 9.58
C GLU A 263 -6.69 -5.26 9.36
N GLY A 264 -6.50 -4.91 8.09
CA GLY A 264 -5.75 -3.74 7.64
C GLY A 264 -4.24 -3.90 7.69
N THR A 265 -3.68 -4.97 8.29
CA THR A 265 -2.22 -5.15 8.33
C THR A 265 -1.68 -5.38 6.91
N VAL A 266 -0.62 -4.65 6.56
CA VAL A 266 0.13 -4.85 5.32
C VAL A 266 1.42 -5.62 5.64
N THR A 267 1.66 -6.72 4.95
CA THR A 267 2.87 -7.54 5.16
C THR A 267 3.55 -7.90 3.85
N ILE A 268 4.84 -8.18 3.91
CA ILE A 268 5.57 -8.81 2.82
C ILE A 268 5.96 -10.23 3.23
N ARG A 269 5.81 -11.18 2.32
CA ARG A 269 6.34 -12.53 2.50
C ARG A 269 7.85 -12.55 2.28
N THR A 270 8.62 -12.97 3.28
CA THR A 270 10.10 -12.93 3.29
C THR A 270 10.75 -14.22 2.79
N ALA A 271 10.02 -15.34 2.79
CA ALA A 271 10.55 -16.64 2.40
C ALA A 271 9.53 -17.59 1.75
N GLY A 272 10.07 -18.55 0.99
CA GLY A 272 9.31 -19.60 0.31
C GLY A 272 8.69 -19.14 -1.01
N LYS A 273 7.64 -19.87 -1.45
CA LYS A 273 6.91 -19.56 -2.68
C LYS A 273 6.26 -18.19 -2.54
N SER A 274 6.53 -17.30 -3.50
CA SER A 274 6.07 -15.89 -3.51
C SER A 274 6.78 -14.96 -2.52
N SER A 275 8.07 -15.18 -2.23
CA SER A 275 8.91 -14.17 -1.56
C SER A 275 8.85 -12.83 -2.29
N GLY A 276 8.64 -11.74 -1.55
CA GLY A 276 8.46 -10.39 -2.07
C GLY A 276 7.00 -10.02 -2.39
N ALA A 277 6.05 -10.95 -2.26
CA ALA A 277 4.63 -10.62 -2.42
C ALA A 277 4.13 -9.78 -1.25
N ILE A 278 3.28 -8.79 -1.54
CA ILE A 278 2.64 -7.92 -0.56
C ILE A 278 1.23 -8.39 -0.31
N TYR A 279 0.81 -8.37 0.95
CA TYR A 279 -0.48 -8.84 1.42
C TYR A 279 -1.17 -7.74 2.21
N ILE A 280 -2.43 -7.48 1.89
CA ILE A 280 -3.32 -6.65 2.71
C ILE A 280 -4.34 -7.59 3.35
N TYR A 281 -4.30 -7.69 4.68
CA TYR A 281 -5.21 -8.56 5.43
C TYR A 281 -6.57 -7.91 5.60
N THR A 282 -7.61 -8.65 5.26
CA THR A 282 -9.02 -8.24 5.37
C THR A 282 -9.73 -8.96 6.52
N GLN A 283 -9.02 -9.85 7.21
CA GLN A 283 -9.43 -10.51 8.45
C GLN A 283 -8.20 -10.80 9.31
N GLY A 284 -8.39 -10.88 10.62
CA GLY A 284 -7.33 -11.26 11.55
C GLY A 284 -6.91 -12.72 11.39
N VAL A 285 -5.60 -12.97 11.29
CA VAL A 285 -4.99 -14.29 11.31
C VAL A 285 -3.75 -14.31 12.20
N SER A 286 -3.32 -15.49 12.64
CA SER A 286 -2.11 -15.65 13.46
C SER A 286 -0.87 -15.08 12.78
N ALA A 287 0.12 -14.62 13.55
CA ALA A 287 1.42 -14.23 13.00
C ALA A 287 2.09 -15.37 12.21
N SER A 288 3.03 -15.04 11.33
CA SER A 288 3.77 -16.01 10.53
C SER A 288 5.26 -15.67 10.51
N PRO A 289 6.16 -16.64 10.70
CA PRO A 289 7.61 -16.42 10.71
C PRO A 289 8.21 -16.23 9.31
N VAL A 290 7.38 -16.12 8.27
CA VAL A 290 7.83 -15.84 6.90
C VAL A 290 7.16 -14.58 6.34
N HIS A 291 6.69 -13.71 7.24
CA HIS A 291 6.10 -12.42 6.92
C HIS A 291 6.71 -11.33 7.81
N THR A 292 6.94 -10.16 7.23
CA THR A 292 7.30 -8.94 7.95
C THR A 292 6.17 -7.92 7.79
N VAL A 293 5.78 -7.23 8.85
CA VAL A 293 4.79 -6.13 8.76
C VAL A 293 5.49 -4.89 8.25
N VAL A 294 4.85 -4.21 7.29
CA VAL A 294 5.38 -3.02 6.62
C VAL A 294 4.45 -1.82 6.66
N GLY A 295 3.23 -2.00 7.17
CA GLY A 295 2.28 -0.91 7.31
C GLY A 295 0.90 -1.38 7.74
N ARG A 296 -0.02 -0.42 7.77
CA ARG A 296 -1.42 -0.64 8.11
C ARG A 296 -2.30 0.24 7.25
N VAL A 297 -3.38 -0.34 6.72
CA VAL A 297 -4.46 0.38 6.06
C VAL A 297 -5.17 1.26 7.08
N VAL A 298 -5.20 2.56 6.82
CA VAL A 298 -5.91 3.57 7.62
C VAL A 298 -7.16 4.10 6.93
N HIS A 299 -7.27 3.90 5.62
CA HIS A 299 -8.47 4.24 4.83
C HIS A 299 -8.77 3.17 3.78
N GLY A 300 -10.05 2.91 3.55
CA GLY A 300 -10.53 2.10 2.43
C GLY A 300 -10.34 0.58 2.58
N ILE A 301 -10.39 0.07 3.81
CA ILE A 301 -10.31 -1.38 4.07
C ILE A 301 -11.45 -2.15 3.38
N GLU A 302 -12.62 -1.52 3.21
CA GLU A 302 -13.77 -2.08 2.50
C GLU A 302 -13.44 -2.38 1.04
N LEU A 303 -12.72 -1.48 0.37
CA LEU A 303 -12.28 -1.69 -1.01
C LEU A 303 -11.37 -2.92 -1.11
N ALA A 304 -10.40 -3.06 -0.20
CA ALA A 304 -9.55 -4.25 -0.14
C ALA A 304 -10.35 -5.52 0.20
N ARG A 305 -11.36 -5.42 1.07
CA ARG A 305 -12.22 -6.53 1.52
C ARG A 305 -13.05 -7.13 0.39
N PHE A 306 -13.57 -6.29 -0.50
CA PHE A 306 -14.44 -6.71 -1.60
C PHE A 306 -13.68 -6.96 -2.91
N ALA A 307 -12.42 -6.53 -3.02
CA ALA A 307 -11.60 -6.71 -4.21
C ALA A 307 -11.40 -8.19 -4.59
N GLY A 308 -11.54 -8.47 -5.88
CA GLY A 308 -11.33 -9.75 -6.52
C GLY A 308 -9.99 -9.81 -7.26
N LYS A 309 -9.63 -11.03 -7.70
CA LYS A 309 -8.48 -11.21 -8.58
C LYS A 309 -8.71 -10.42 -9.88
N GLY A 310 -7.70 -9.68 -10.32
CA GLY A 310 -7.73 -8.86 -11.52
C GLY A 310 -8.20 -7.41 -11.28
N ASP A 311 -8.63 -7.08 -10.07
CA ASP A 311 -8.85 -5.69 -9.67
C ASP A 311 -7.53 -4.92 -9.58
N LEU A 312 -7.63 -3.61 -9.76
CA LEU A 312 -6.52 -2.67 -9.59
C LEU A 312 -7.03 -1.62 -8.62
N LEU A 313 -6.41 -1.49 -7.45
CA LEU A 313 -6.85 -0.53 -6.45
C LEU A 313 -5.99 0.71 -6.54
N ALA A 314 -6.57 1.91 -6.39
CA ALA A 314 -5.78 3.09 -6.10
C ALA A 314 -5.25 2.96 -4.67
N LEU A 315 -3.93 2.98 -4.49
CA LEU A 315 -3.30 2.83 -3.18
C LEU A 315 -2.29 3.95 -2.96
N ARG A 316 -2.43 4.65 -1.83
CA ARG A 316 -1.52 5.70 -1.36
C ARG A 316 -0.80 5.23 -0.10
N ALA A 317 0.52 5.34 -0.09
CA ALA A 317 1.31 5.08 1.11
C ALA A 317 1.69 6.40 1.76
N ASP A 318 1.65 6.45 3.10
CA ASP A 318 2.17 7.57 3.88
C ASP A 318 3.36 7.12 4.74
N PRO A 319 4.57 7.68 4.52
CA PRO A 319 4.92 8.62 3.46
C PRO A 319 5.04 7.92 2.10
N GLU A 320 4.94 8.68 1.01
CA GLU A 320 5.30 8.19 -0.31
C GLU A 320 6.82 7.93 -0.40
N GLN A 321 7.22 7.11 -1.38
CA GLN A 321 8.64 6.80 -1.62
C GLN A 321 9.47 8.07 -1.87
N PHE A 322 10.64 8.13 -1.23
CA PHE A 322 11.67 9.13 -1.51
C PHE A 322 12.85 8.49 -2.24
N ASP A 323 12.83 8.56 -3.58
CA ASP A 323 13.89 8.05 -4.45
C ASP A 323 14.27 9.12 -5.48
N LEU A 324 15.52 9.59 -5.39
CA LEU A 324 16.09 10.59 -6.29
C LEU A 324 16.84 9.95 -7.46
N VAL A 325 17.05 8.62 -7.45
CA VAL A 325 17.88 7.95 -8.46
C VAL A 325 17.20 7.98 -9.82
N GLY A 326 17.87 8.61 -10.78
CA GLY A 326 17.43 8.81 -12.16
C GLY A 326 16.87 10.20 -12.47
N LEU A 327 16.67 11.05 -11.45
CA LEU A 327 16.36 12.46 -11.67
C LEU A 327 17.60 13.24 -12.11
N SER A 328 17.39 14.36 -12.81
CA SER A 328 18.45 15.37 -12.93
C SER A 328 18.78 15.95 -11.55
N LEU A 329 19.99 16.50 -11.40
CA LEU A 329 20.40 17.11 -10.14
C LEU A 329 19.50 18.28 -9.72
N GLU A 330 18.95 19.01 -10.70
CA GLU A 330 17.98 20.08 -10.48
C GLU A 330 16.67 19.54 -9.91
N GLU A 331 16.03 18.59 -10.61
CA GLU A 331 14.79 17.94 -10.16
C GLU A 331 14.94 17.26 -8.79
N ALA A 332 16.10 16.65 -8.54
CA ALA A 332 16.42 16.04 -7.25
C ALA A 332 16.50 17.10 -6.13
N GLY A 333 17.07 18.27 -6.43
CA GLY A 333 17.10 19.42 -5.52
C GLY A 333 15.71 19.91 -5.16
N GLU A 334 14.82 20.04 -6.15
CA GLU A 334 13.42 20.42 -5.92
C GLU A 334 12.67 19.37 -5.11
N ALA A 335 12.84 18.09 -5.43
CA ALA A 335 12.19 16.98 -4.72
C ALA A 335 12.61 16.92 -3.25
N ALA A 336 13.91 17.10 -2.96
CA ALA A 336 14.42 17.18 -1.60
C ALA A 336 13.88 18.41 -0.86
N ALA A 337 13.88 19.58 -1.50
CA ALA A 337 13.37 20.83 -0.91
C ALA A 337 11.88 20.75 -0.55
N ARG A 338 11.04 20.16 -1.42
CA ARG A 338 9.60 19.94 -1.15
C ARG A 338 9.34 19.11 0.12
N ARG A 339 10.29 18.25 0.50
CA ARG A 339 10.21 17.38 1.68
C ARG A 339 11.02 17.92 2.87
N GLY A 340 11.64 19.10 2.73
CA GLY A 340 12.50 19.67 3.77
C GLY A 340 13.79 18.89 4.01
N ILE A 341 14.28 18.16 3.01
CA ILE A 341 15.49 17.32 3.10
C ILE A 341 16.70 18.10 2.57
N ALA A 342 17.78 18.14 3.34
CA ALA A 342 19.04 18.73 2.89
C ALA A 342 19.74 17.82 1.87
N LEU A 343 20.01 18.32 0.67
CA LEU A 343 20.70 17.57 -0.38
C LEU A 343 22.17 18.00 -0.50
N THR A 344 23.08 17.03 -0.61
CA THR A 344 24.50 17.27 -0.96
C THR A 344 24.89 16.38 -2.13
N ALA A 345 25.45 16.96 -3.19
CA ALA A 345 25.96 16.22 -4.34
C ALA A 345 27.49 16.06 -4.28
N ASP A 346 28.00 15.00 -4.90
CA ASP A 346 29.43 14.79 -5.14
C ASP A 346 30.04 15.82 -6.12
N SER A 347 29.22 16.36 -7.03
CA SER A 347 29.57 17.46 -7.94
C SER A 347 28.31 18.17 -8.41
N THR A 348 28.43 19.47 -8.68
CA THR A 348 27.36 20.33 -9.21
C THR A 348 27.69 20.90 -10.60
N GLU A 349 28.76 20.41 -11.25
CA GLU A 349 29.23 20.95 -12.51
C GLU A 349 28.54 20.30 -13.72
N GLY A 350 27.91 21.13 -14.56
CA GLY A 350 27.25 20.72 -15.79
C GLY A 350 25.89 20.06 -15.59
N ASP A 351 25.37 19.46 -16.67
CA ASP A 351 24.15 18.66 -16.62
C ASP A 351 24.44 17.26 -16.07
N ARG A 352 23.72 16.86 -15.02
CA ARG A 352 24.03 15.67 -14.23
C ARG A 352 22.78 14.93 -13.80
N VAL A 353 22.87 13.61 -13.79
CA VAL A 353 21.84 12.68 -13.35
C VAL A 353 22.27 12.01 -12.05
N VAL A 354 21.34 11.86 -11.11
CA VAL A 354 21.56 11.12 -9.86
C VAL A 354 21.61 9.63 -10.16
N VAL A 355 22.71 8.98 -9.79
CA VAL A 355 22.93 7.54 -10.01
C VAL A 355 23.02 6.73 -8.71
N GLY A 356 22.85 7.40 -7.57
CA GLY A 356 22.80 6.78 -6.26
C GLY A 356 22.53 7.81 -5.18
N GLN A 357 21.99 7.35 -4.07
CA GLN A 357 21.74 8.18 -2.89
C GLN A 357 22.17 7.45 -1.61
N THR A 358 22.44 8.22 -0.56
CA THR A 358 22.73 7.70 0.78
C THR A 358 22.14 8.65 1.82
N PRO A 359 21.27 8.19 2.74
CA PRO A 359 20.75 6.82 2.89
C PRO A 359 19.97 6.30 1.66
N GLU A 360 19.84 4.97 1.55
CA GLU A 360 19.19 4.34 0.39
C GLU A 360 17.66 4.31 0.52
N THR A 361 17.15 4.26 1.75
CA THR A 361 15.72 4.08 2.02
C THR A 361 15.02 5.37 2.43
N THR A 362 13.72 5.43 2.13
CA THR A 362 12.83 6.55 2.45
C THR A 362 12.85 6.89 3.94
N LEU A 363 12.69 5.88 4.82
CA LEU A 363 12.63 6.11 6.28
C LEU A 363 13.95 6.66 6.83
N GLU A 364 15.09 6.16 6.36
CA GLU A 364 16.40 6.65 6.81
C GLU A 364 16.66 8.09 6.36
N VAL A 365 16.26 8.45 5.12
CA VAL A 365 16.39 9.82 4.63
C VAL A 365 15.52 10.77 5.45
N LEU A 366 14.26 10.41 5.68
CA LEU A 366 13.33 11.24 6.46
C LEU A 366 13.78 11.39 7.93
N ALA A 367 14.27 10.30 8.55
CA ALA A 367 14.79 10.33 9.91
C ALA A 367 16.03 11.22 10.04
N GLY A 368 16.92 11.19 9.04
CA GLY A 368 18.15 12.00 9.02
C GLY A 368 17.94 13.44 8.56
N GLY A 369 16.85 13.74 7.85
CA GLY A 369 16.58 15.04 7.24
C GLY A 369 17.59 15.46 6.17
N ALA A 370 18.40 14.52 5.67
CA ALA A 370 19.47 14.80 4.71
C ALA A 370 19.75 13.60 3.80
N VAL A 371 20.20 13.90 2.58
CA VAL A 371 20.58 12.91 1.57
C VAL A 371 21.85 13.36 0.83
N ARG A 372 22.78 12.43 0.65
CA ARG A 372 23.92 12.60 -0.25
C ARG A 372 23.67 11.88 -1.55
N VAL A 373 23.85 12.55 -2.68
CA VAL A 373 23.66 11.98 -4.01
C VAL A 373 25.00 11.81 -4.73
N ALA A 374 25.18 10.67 -5.37
CA ALA A 374 26.24 10.44 -6.34
C ALA A 374 25.69 10.70 -7.73
N THR A 375 26.44 11.44 -8.55
CA THR A 375 25.94 11.91 -9.84
C THR A 375 26.90 11.59 -10.99
N LYS A 376 26.38 11.55 -12.21
CA LYS A 376 27.17 11.46 -13.44
C LYS A 376 26.71 12.48 -14.46
N PRO A 377 27.60 12.96 -15.34
CA PRO A 377 27.20 13.70 -16.53
C PRO A 377 26.07 12.98 -17.26
N ALA A 378 25.10 13.74 -17.79
CA ALA A 378 23.93 13.14 -18.43
C ALA A 378 24.29 12.24 -19.62
N ASP A 379 25.33 12.60 -20.39
CA ASP A 379 25.89 11.83 -21.51
C ASP A 379 26.62 10.53 -21.09
N HIS A 380 26.79 10.31 -19.78
CA HIS A 380 27.32 9.07 -19.21
C HIS A 380 26.20 8.13 -18.70
N VAL A 381 24.93 8.48 -18.90
CA VAL A 381 23.76 7.63 -18.62
C VAL A 381 23.12 7.21 -19.94
N ILE A 382 23.28 5.93 -20.28
CA ILE A 382 22.87 5.36 -21.57
C ILE A 382 21.37 5.09 -21.58
N SER A 383 20.70 5.51 -22.64
CA SER A 383 19.26 5.25 -22.82
C SER A 383 19.05 3.95 -23.58
N ILE A 384 18.23 3.05 -23.03
CA ILE A 384 17.94 1.73 -23.60
C ILE A 384 16.42 1.49 -23.69
N THR A 385 16.01 0.66 -24.64
CA THR A 385 14.69 0.02 -24.65
C THR A 385 14.84 -1.46 -24.36
N LEU A 386 13.84 -2.07 -23.71
CA LEU A 386 13.83 -3.50 -23.41
C LEU A 386 12.65 -4.20 -24.08
N ASP A 387 12.91 -5.33 -24.71
CA ASP A 387 11.89 -6.14 -25.39
C ASP A 387 11.32 -7.20 -24.44
N GLY A 388 10.49 -6.75 -23.50
CA GLY A 388 9.82 -7.63 -22.54
C GLY A 388 8.82 -8.59 -23.18
N ALA A 389 8.36 -8.34 -24.41
CA ALA A 389 7.43 -9.21 -25.11
C ALA A 389 8.14 -10.41 -25.74
N ALA A 390 9.29 -10.19 -26.38
CA ALA A 390 10.08 -11.26 -26.99
C ALA A 390 10.99 -11.99 -25.99
N ALA A 391 11.52 -11.29 -24.98
CA ALA A 391 12.46 -11.83 -24.00
C ALA A 391 12.07 -11.58 -22.52
N PRO A 392 10.86 -11.97 -22.08
CA PRO A 392 10.33 -11.62 -20.75
C PRO A 392 11.22 -12.09 -19.60
N ARG A 393 11.82 -13.29 -19.67
CA ARG A 393 12.62 -13.84 -18.57
C ARG A 393 13.97 -13.15 -18.49
N SER A 394 14.64 -12.99 -19.62
CA SER A 394 15.96 -12.35 -19.72
C SER A 394 15.89 -10.88 -19.34
N VAL A 395 14.85 -10.16 -19.78
CA VAL A 395 14.58 -8.77 -19.37
C VAL A 395 14.33 -8.65 -17.87
N THR A 396 13.57 -9.58 -17.28
CA THR A 396 13.33 -9.60 -15.82
C THR A 396 14.64 -9.78 -15.05
N ILE A 397 15.48 -10.72 -15.49
CA ILE A 397 16.82 -10.94 -14.90
C ILE A 397 17.68 -9.69 -15.06
N PHE A 398 17.70 -9.08 -16.25
CA PHE A 398 18.44 -7.85 -16.52
C PHE A 398 18.03 -6.72 -15.58
N ARG A 399 16.72 -6.47 -15.41
CA ARG A 399 16.23 -5.41 -14.51
C ARG A 399 16.62 -5.66 -13.06
N GLU A 400 16.53 -6.91 -12.59
CA GLU A 400 16.96 -7.30 -11.23
C GLU A 400 18.45 -7.02 -11.02
N VAL A 401 19.31 -7.53 -11.90
CA VAL A 401 20.77 -7.54 -11.66
C VAL A 401 21.43 -6.19 -11.91
N THR A 402 20.77 -5.31 -12.67
CA THR A 402 21.21 -3.91 -12.88
C THR A 402 20.63 -2.95 -11.85
N GLY A 403 19.57 -3.33 -11.13
CA GLY A 403 18.85 -2.43 -10.22
C GLY A 403 17.75 -1.60 -10.89
N LEU A 404 17.54 -1.74 -12.21
CA LEU A 404 16.41 -1.11 -12.93
C LEU A 404 15.04 -1.54 -12.40
N LYS A 405 14.97 -2.67 -11.68
CA LYS A 405 13.76 -3.09 -10.97
C LYS A 405 13.40 -2.14 -9.82
N HIS A 406 14.40 -1.51 -9.20
CA HIS A 406 14.24 -0.70 -7.99
C HIS A 406 14.34 0.80 -8.28
N HIS A 407 15.13 1.19 -9.27
CA HIS A 407 15.41 2.60 -9.60
C HIS A 407 15.25 2.85 -11.10
N ALA A 408 15.07 4.12 -11.48
CA ALA A 408 15.02 4.52 -12.89
C ALA A 408 16.38 4.38 -13.61
N VAL A 409 17.49 4.36 -12.84
CA VAL A 409 18.84 4.13 -13.36
C VAL A 409 19.45 2.87 -12.75
N GLY A 410 19.90 1.97 -13.63
CA GLY A 410 20.65 0.77 -13.28
C GLY A 410 22.16 0.92 -13.45
N LYS A 411 22.90 -0.05 -12.93
CA LYS A 411 24.36 -0.09 -12.92
C LYS A 411 24.88 -1.40 -13.51
N MET A 412 25.88 -1.29 -14.38
CA MET A 412 26.52 -2.42 -15.03
C MET A 412 28.05 -2.26 -15.02
N PRO A 413 28.80 -3.16 -14.38
CA PRO A 413 30.25 -3.14 -14.45
C PRO A 413 30.73 -3.54 -15.85
N LEU A 414 31.43 -2.64 -16.54
CA LEU A 414 32.10 -2.93 -17.81
C LEU A 414 33.36 -3.73 -17.52
N VAL A 415 33.45 -4.95 -18.03
CA VAL A 415 34.55 -5.87 -17.71
C VAL A 415 35.49 -6.13 -18.88
N PHE A 416 35.03 -5.92 -20.12
CA PHE A 416 35.83 -6.20 -21.29
C PHE A 416 35.38 -5.33 -22.46
N ILE A 417 36.35 -4.80 -23.21
CA ILE A 417 36.14 -4.11 -24.47
C ILE A 417 36.96 -4.86 -25.53
N PHE A 418 36.30 -5.32 -26.59
CA PHE A 418 36.96 -5.99 -27.70
C PHE A 418 36.42 -5.45 -29.02
N GLU A 419 37.29 -4.77 -29.77
CA GLU A 419 36.95 -4.08 -31.02
C GLU A 419 35.72 -3.18 -30.83
N ASP A 420 34.57 -3.61 -31.34
CA ASP A 420 33.30 -2.89 -31.30
C ASP A 420 32.30 -3.47 -30.28
N VAL A 421 32.74 -4.40 -29.43
CA VAL A 421 31.94 -5.11 -28.43
C VAL A 421 32.28 -4.66 -27.01
N PHE A 422 31.24 -4.35 -26.24
CA PHE A 422 31.33 -3.99 -24.83
C PHE A 422 30.60 -5.04 -24.00
N LEU A 423 31.33 -5.70 -23.09
CA LEU A 423 30.80 -6.75 -22.23
C LEU A 423 30.73 -6.30 -20.78
N PHE A 424 29.56 -6.51 -20.18
CA PHE A 424 29.27 -6.19 -18.80
C PHE A 424 29.01 -7.47 -18.02
N LYS A 425 29.46 -7.45 -16.75
CA LYS A 425 29.27 -8.60 -15.85
C LYS A 425 28.42 -8.20 -14.65
N PRO A 426 27.09 -8.28 -14.77
CA PRO A 426 26.23 -8.12 -13.61
C PRO A 426 26.43 -9.27 -12.62
N LYS A 427 26.10 -9.03 -11.34
CA LYS A 427 26.20 -10.05 -10.29
C LYS A 427 24.93 -10.91 -10.28
N ILE A 428 24.95 -12.00 -11.03
CA ILE A 428 23.82 -12.94 -11.09
C ILE A 428 23.91 -13.94 -9.93
N GLY A 429 22.78 -14.17 -9.25
CA GLY A 429 22.68 -15.15 -8.18
C GLY A 429 22.89 -16.59 -8.68
N LYS A 430 23.45 -17.46 -7.82
CA LYS A 430 23.61 -18.88 -8.13
C LYS A 430 22.24 -19.52 -8.40
N GLY A 431 22.14 -20.32 -9.47
CA GLY A 431 20.93 -21.08 -9.82
C GLY A 431 19.87 -20.29 -10.61
N VAL A 432 20.14 -19.04 -10.99
CA VAL A 432 19.31 -18.31 -11.95
C VAL A 432 19.58 -18.87 -13.35
N ALA A 433 18.59 -19.55 -13.94
CA ALA A 433 18.68 -20.08 -15.30
C ALA A 433 18.33 -19.00 -16.32
N ILE A 434 19.23 -18.75 -17.27
CA ILE A 434 19.02 -17.87 -18.42
C ILE A 434 18.82 -18.78 -19.63
N ILE A 435 17.60 -19.31 -19.78
CA ILE A 435 17.30 -20.20 -20.91
C ILE A 435 17.39 -19.45 -22.25
N PRO A 436 17.69 -20.13 -23.37
CA PRO A 436 17.61 -19.52 -24.69
C PRO A 436 16.23 -18.91 -24.94
N GLU A 437 16.21 -17.61 -25.26
CA GLU A 437 15.00 -16.79 -25.39
C GLU A 437 15.31 -15.62 -26.33
N ASN A 438 14.51 -15.39 -27.38
CA ASN A 438 14.77 -14.36 -28.39
C ASN A 438 16.19 -14.41 -28.99
N THR A 439 16.63 -15.61 -29.38
CA THR A 439 17.95 -15.80 -30.00
C THR A 439 17.95 -15.33 -31.47
N PRO A 440 18.94 -14.55 -31.91
CA PRO A 440 19.04 -14.16 -33.32
C PRO A 440 19.16 -15.36 -34.27
N THR A 441 18.59 -15.21 -35.46
CA THR A 441 18.65 -16.21 -36.54
C THR A 441 19.44 -15.72 -37.76
N GLY A 442 19.89 -14.46 -37.75
CA GLY A 442 20.64 -13.84 -38.83
C GLY A 442 21.41 -12.63 -38.32
N GLU A 443 21.71 -11.70 -39.23
CA GLU A 443 22.43 -10.47 -38.90
C GLU A 443 21.77 -9.70 -37.75
N VAL A 444 22.57 -9.42 -36.73
CA VAL A 444 22.17 -8.62 -35.58
C VAL A 444 22.54 -7.16 -35.88
N PRO A 445 21.57 -6.22 -35.83
CA PRO A 445 21.86 -4.81 -36.01
C PRO A 445 22.82 -4.25 -34.96
N ALA A 446 23.51 -3.16 -35.32
CA ALA A 446 24.26 -2.34 -34.37
C ALA A 446 23.40 -1.87 -33.19
N LEU A 447 24.04 -1.63 -32.05
CA LEU A 447 23.42 -1.16 -30.80
C LEU A 447 22.36 -2.09 -30.23
N THR A 448 22.38 -3.37 -30.62
CA THR A 448 21.54 -4.39 -29.99
C THR A 448 22.07 -4.71 -28.59
N LEU A 449 21.19 -4.70 -27.60
CA LEU A 449 21.47 -5.09 -26.23
C LEU A 449 21.09 -6.56 -26.04
N ALA A 450 22.02 -7.37 -25.54
CA ALA A 450 21.79 -8.80 -25.39
C ALA A 450 22.42 -9.38 -24.13
N MET A 451 21.94 -10.56 -23.71
CA MET A 451 22.45 -11.31 -22.56
C MET A 451 22.84 -12.72 -22.97
N THR A 452 23.99 -13.21 -22.51
CA THR A 452 24.44 -14.58 -22.79
C THR A 452 23.59 -15.59 -22.02
N ASN A 453 23.11 -16.62 -22.72
CA ASN A 453 22.25 -17.66 -22.16
C ASN A 453 23.03 -18.90 -21.70
N ASP A 454 22.32 -19.85 -21.08
CA ASP A 454 22.86 -21.08 -20.46
C ASP A 454 23.54 -22.02 -21.47
N SER A 455 23.42 -21.80 -22.79
CA SER A 455 24.13 -22.61 -23.78
C SER A 455 25.63 -22.29 -23.88
N ARG A 456 26.10 -21.24 -23.18
CA ARG A 456 27.48 -20.77 -23.24
C ARG A 456 28.08 -20.56 -21.85
N ARG A 457 29.41 -20.57 -21.80
CA ARG A 457 30.18 -20.39 -20.54
C ARG A 457 30.08 -18.96 -20.01
N GLY A 458 29.88 -17.98 -20.90
CA GLY A 458 29.69 -16.58 -20.57
C GLY A 458 28.31 -16.22 -20.00
N VAL A 459 27.52 -17.20 -19.56
CA VAL A 459 26.15 -16.99 -19.07
C VAL A 459 26.02 -15.77 -18.15
N GLY A 460 25.04 -14.93 -18.46
CA GLY A 460 24.75 -13.72 -17.70
C GLY A 460 25.60 -12.50 -18.05
N MET A 461 26.59 -12.61 -18.95
CA MET A 461 27.22 -11.43 -19.53
C MET A 461 26.21 -10.65 -20.36
N VAL A 462 26.23 -9.33 -20.24
CA VAL A 462 25.45 -8.43 -21.08
C VAL A 462 26.40 -7.85 -22.12
N GLY A 463 25.95 -7.77 -23.36
CA GLY A 463 26.75 -7.32 -24.49
C GLY A 463 26.06 -6.25 -25.30
N ILE A 464 26.84 -5.27 -25.73
CA ILE A 464 26.47 -4.25 -26.72
C ILE A 464 27.51 -4.32 -27.84
N ARG A 465 27.06 -4.35 -29.09
CA ARG A 465 27.93 -4.29 -30.27
C ARG A 465 27.63 -3.04 -31.08
N MET A 466 28.67 -2.28 -31.46
CA MET A 466 28.52 -1.00 -32.16
C MET A 466 28.32 -1.15 -33.67
N THR A 467 28.68 -2.30 -34.27
CA THR A 467 28.46 -2.59 -35.69
C THR A 467 27.57 -3.83 -35.91
N PRO A 468 26.90 -3.96 -37.07
CA PRO A 468 26.13 -5.16 -37.38
C PRO A 468 27.03 -6.39 -37.51
N ASN A 469 26.53 -7.58 -37.15
CA ASN A 469 27.28 -8.82 -37.30
C ASN A 469 26.37 -10.03 -37.57
N ALA A 470 26.74 -10.88 -38.52
CA ALA A 470 25.98 -12.07 -38.93
C ALA A 470 26.49 -13.39 -38.32
N GLU A 471 27.68 -13.40 -37.73
CA GLU A 471 28.32 -14.61 -37.20
C GLU A 471 28.18 -14.73 -35.68
N PHE A 472 28.31 -13.60 -34.97
CA PHE A 472 28.32 -13.52 -33.51
C PHE A 472 27.28 -12.53 -32.99
N GLY A 473 26.69 -12.87 -31.85
CA GLY A 473 25.76 -11.99 -31.15
C GLY A 473 26.47 -10.81 -30.45
N PRO A 474 25.69 -9.86 -29.88
CA PRO A 474 26.26 -8.72 -29.16
C PRO A 474 27.08 -9.07 -27.92
N THR A 475 27.01 -10.32 -27.44
CA THR A 475 27.79 -10.81 -26.30
C THR A 475 29.12 -11.47 -26.70
N ALA A 476 29.51 -11.37 -27.99
CA ALA A 476 30.63 -12.10 -28.62
C ALA A 476 30.49 -13.64 -28.63
N GLU A 477 29.38 -14.17 -28.12
CA GLU A 477 29.01 -15.58 -28.27
C GLU A 477 28.27 -15.81 -29.60
N PRO A 478 28.20 -17.05 -30.11
CA PRO A 478 27.40 -17.36 -31.29
C PRO A 478 25.93 -16.96 -31.12
N LEU A 479 25.21 -16.72 -32.22
CA LEU A 479 23.82 -16.24 -32.21
C LEU A 479 22.91 -17.06 -31.29
N THR A 480 23.03 -18.39 -31.31
CA THR A 480 22.25 -19.30 -30.46
C THR A 480 22.52 -19.14 -28.96
N GLY A 481 23.68 -18.59 -28.59
CA GLY A 481 24.12 -18.34 -27.23
C GLY A 481 23.71 -16.99 -26.66
N THR A 482 23.00 -16.18 -27.44
CA THR A 482 22.69 -14.80 -27.09
C THR A 482 21.19 -14.55 -27.11
N ASN A 483 20.64 -14.05 -26.02
CA ASN A 483 19.25 -13.59 -25.93
C ASN A 483 19.20 -12.09 -26.20
N VAL A 484 18.51 -11.65 -27.26
CA VAL A 484 18.30 -10.22 -27.49
C VAL A 484 17.27 -9.72 -26.50
N ILE A 485 17.64 -8.71 -25.72
CA ILE A 485 16.79 -8.16 -24.65
C ILE A 485 16.35 -6.73 -24.94
N GLY A 486 16.88 -6.08 -25.97
CA GLY A 486 16.55 -4.69 -26.25
C GLY A 486 17.53 -4.00 -27.19
N LYS A 487 17.54 -2.66 -27.13
CA LYS A 487 18.41 -1.81 -27.93
C LYS A 487 18.95 -0.66 -27.11
N VAL A 488 20.14 -0.19 -27.48
CA VAL A 488 20.71 1.07 -27.02
C VAL A 488 20.27 2.16 -27.99
N LEU A 489 19.60 3.19 -27.48
CA LEU A 489 19.12 4.30 -28.31
C LEU A 489 20.19 5.38 -28.46
N ASP A 490 20.85 5.68 -27.35
CA ASP A 490 21.97 6.60 -27.29
C ASP A 490 23.09 5.88 -26.55
N ALA A 491 24.15 5.56 -27.29
CA ALA A 491 25.34 4.93 -26.71
C ALA A 491 26.06 5.87 -25.74
N GLY A 492 25.67 7.14 -25.65
CA GLY A 492 26.34 8.15 -24.83
C GLY A 492 27.83 8.14 -25.11
N ASN A 493 28.62 8.23 -24.05
CA ASN A 493 30.08 8.14 -24.14
C ASN A 493 30.65 6.71 -24.02
N LEU A 494 29.96 5.66 -24.50
CA LEU A 494 30.42 4.26 -24.42
C LEU A 494 31.87 4.10 -24.94
N ALA A 495 32.20 4.76 -26.05
CA ALA A 495 33.53 4.71 -26.67
C ALA A 495 34.65 5.32 -25.79
N GLY A 496 34.31 6.25 -24.89
CA GLY A 496 35.25 6.85 -23.95
C GLY A 496 35.43 6.07 -22.65
N MET A 497 34.66 4.98 -22.45
CA MET A 497 34.70 4.20 -21.21
C MET A 497 35.90 3.25 -21.17
N ARG A 498 36.36 2.95 -19.96
CA ARG A 498 37.48 2.04 -19.70
C ARG A 498 36.99 0.79 -18.99
N GLU A 499 37.67 -0.32 -19.23
CA GLU A 499 37.43 -1.55 -18.46
C GLU A 499 37.53 -1.30 -16.95
N GLY A 500 36.64 -1.89 -16.18
CA GLY A 500 36.48 -1.67 -14.74
C GLY A 500 35.58 -0.49 -14.38
N ALA A 501 35.15 0.34 -15.34
CA ALA A 501 34.19 1.41 -15.08
C ALA A 501 32.78 0.84 -14.80
N THR A 502 31.99 1.59 -14.01
CA THR A 502 30.55 1.34 -13.87
C THR A 502 29.80 2.18 -14.89
N VAL A 503 28.95 1.50 -15.64
CA VAL A 503 28.11 2.07 -16.69
C VAL A 503 26.69 2.18 -16.17
N TYR A 504 26.05 3.29 -16.47
CA TYR A 504 24.71 3.61 -15.98
C TYR A 504 23.74 3.57 -17.14
N VAL A 505 22.60 2.91 -16.94
CA VAL A 505 21.56 2.76 -17.96
C VAL A 505 20.22 3.22 -17.41
N ARG A 506 19.40 3.82 -18.28
CA ARG A 506 18.00 4.13 -18.01
C ARG A 506 17.12 3.52 -19.09
N GLU A 507 16.04 2.88 -18.66
CA GLU A 507 15.01 2.38 -19.57
C GLU A 507 14.12 3.55 -20.01
N VAL A 508 13.85 3.63 -21.31
CA VAL A 508 12.87 4.55 -21.90
C VAL A 508 11.81 3.73 -22.64
N GLU A 509 10.54 4.17 -22.55
CA GLU A 509 9.40 3.51 -23.20
C GLU A 509 9.29 3.82 -24.69
#